data_AF-A0A2U2EEM4-F1
#
_entry.id   AF-A0A2U2EEM4-F1
#
_cell.length_a   1.000
_cell.length_b   1.000
_cell.length_c   1.000
_cell.angle_alpha   90.00
_cell.angle_beta   90.00
_cell.angle_gamma   90.00
#
_symmetry.space_group_name_H-M   'P 1'
#
loop_
_entity.id
_entity.type
_entity.pdbx_description
1 polymer ?
#
loop_
_entity_poly.entity_id
_entity_poly.type
_entity_poly.pdbx_seq_one_letter_code
_entity_poly.pdbx_strand_id
1 'polypeptide(L)'
;MHWLDYRKRLGIDFEDEEKGAFCTALILNKLDDLSESRKERLDFNFIMDFDAVSENEYKLFCSTTGTEYEDILDTWESKIYNVLKANKLSFKKFLTYYVAFINCLSNRKEGIKQSELLELLDNAFDESRLNYVLLKDNNNYFVFPKGAKELDDALVSQPLEWLNEYPQAKKEWVEALRAYSDAADESASDVADKFRKALERFFQEFFNKTQSLENLKSEYGKYLKTIGVPSEISNNLETLHQAYTNFMNGYAKHHDKTSKKVLEYIMYQTGNIIRLLVTLKERES
;
A
#
# COMPACT_ATOMS: atom_id res chain seq x y z
N MET A 1 -8.86 -13.66 23.70
CA MET A 1 -10.22 -14.09 23.30
C MET A 1 -10.70 -13.08 22.26
N HIS A 2 -10.80 -13.44 20.98
CA HIS A 2 -11.16 -12.47 19.94
C HIS A 2 -12.64 -12.11 20.08
N TRP A 3 -12.94 -10.83 20.28
CA TRP A 3 -14.32 -10.29 20.41
C TRP A 3 -15.24 -10.70 19.26
N LEU A 4 -14.67 -10.87 18.06
CA LEU A 4 -15.31 -11.40 16.86
C LEU A 4 -15.74 -12.87 16.97
N ASP A 5 -15.07 -13.69 17.78
CA ASP A 5 -15.36 -15.14 17.90
C ASP A 5 -16.72 -15.41 18.57
N TYR A 6 -17.20 -14.48 19.40
CA TYR A 6 -18.51 -14.58 20.04
C TYR A 6 -19.67 -14.30 19.08
N ARG A 7 -19.56 -13.25 18.26
CA ARG A 7 -20.62 -12.87 17.29
C ARG A 7 -20.63 -13.73 16.03
N LYS A 8 -19.46 -14.24 15.61
CA LYS A 8 -19.38 -15.24 14.54
C LYS A 8 -20.12 -16.53 14.90
N ARG A 9 -20.10 -16.94 16.17
CA ARG A 9 -20.91 -18.05 16.70
C ARG A 9 -22.42 -17.76 16.72
N LEU A 10 -22.81 -16.47 16.67
CA LEU A 10 -24.19 -16.01 16.61
C LEU A 10 -24.69 -15.74 15.17
N GLY A 11 -23.85 -15.98 14.15
CA GLY A 11 -24.24 -15.81 12.73
C GLY A 11 -24.38 -14.35 12.29
N ILE A 12 -23.77 -13.41 13.02
CA ILE A 12 -23.79 -11.97 12.71
C ILE A 12 -22.42 -11.64 12.11
N ASP A 13 -22.37 -11.38 10.80
CA ASP A 13 -21.16 -10.91 10.12
C ASP A 13 -21.04 -9.38 10.25
N PHE A 14 -19.81 -8.88 10.26
CA PHE A 14 -19.53 -7.46 10.41
C PHE A 14 -19.36 -6.78 9.04
N GLU A 15 -19.94 -5.60 8.90
CA GLU A 15 -19.59 -4.68 7.82
C GLU A 15 -18.17 -4.13 8.05
N ASP A 16 -17.45 -3.79 6.98
CA ASP A 16 -16.05 -3.34 7.06
C ASP A 16 -15.89 -2.03 7.86
N GLU A 17 -16.97 -1.25 7.98
CA GLU A 17 -16.99 -0.03 8.82
C GLU A 17 -16.93 -0.37 10.31
N GLU A 18 -17.63 -1.41 10.77
CA GLU A 18 -17.58 -1.84 12.18
C GLU A 18 -16.22 -2.48 12.52
N LYS A 19 -15.63 -3.25 11.60
CA LYS A 19 -14.26 -3.78 11.74
C LYS A 19 -13.24 -2.63 11.80
N GLY A 20 -13.43 -1.62 10.95
CA GLY A 20 -12.65 -0.39 10.94
C GLY A 20 -12.69 0.34 12.28
N ALA A 21 -13.89 0.54 12.85
CA ALA A 21 -14.04 1.18 14.16
C ALA A 21 -13.34 0.40 15.28
N PHE A 22 -13.42 -0.94 15.25
CA PHE A 22 -12.72 -1.80 16.19
C PHE A 22 -11.19 -1.70 16.04
N CYS A 23 -10.66 -1.72 14.81
CA CYS A 23 -9.24 -1.52 14.53
C CYS A 23 -8.74 -0.17 15.06
N THR A 24 -9.49 0.92 14.82
CA THR A 24 -9.16 2.24 15.35
C THR A 24 -9.06 2.23 16.88
N ALA A 25 -10.00 1.57 17.56
CA ALA A 25 -10.00 1.47 19.02
C ALA A 25 -8.79 0.70 19.55
N LEU A 26 -8.42 -0.43 18.91
CA LEU A 26 -7.23 -1.20 19.27
C LEU A 26 -5.97 -0.34 19.18
N ILE A 27 -5.82 0.41 18.09
CA ILE A 27 -4.65 1.25 17.87
C ILE A 27 -4.56 2.36 18.91
N LEU A 28 -5.65 3.09 19.16
CA LEU A 28 -5.67 4.17 20.14
C LEU A 28 -5.35 3.66 21.57
N ASN A 29 -5.90 2.52 21.97
CA ASN A 29 -5.59 1.92 23.28
C ASN A 29 -4.10 1.57 23.40
N LYS A 30 -3.50 1.00 22.35
CA LYS A 30 -2.07 0.68 22.35
C LYS A 30 -1.17 1.92 22.36
N LEU A 31 -1.59 3.01 21.72
CA LEU A 31 -0.88 4.29 21.82
C LEU A 31 -0.97 4.88 23.23
N ASP A 32 -2.12 4.79 23.90
CA ASP A 32 -2.26 5.19 25.31
C ASP A 32 -1.33 4.35 26.22
N ASP A 33 -1.31 3.03 26.07
CA ASP A 33 -0.40 2.14 26.83
C ASP A 33 1.10 2.50 26.60
N LEU A 34 1.47 2.80 25.35
CA LEU A 34 2.82 3.22 24.99
C LEU A 34 3.20 4.56 25.64
N SER A 35 2.27 5.51 25.67
CA SER A 35 2.49 6.81 26.33
C SER A 35 2.65 6.65 27.85
N GLU A 36 1.80 5.84 28.50
CA GLU A 36 1.87 5.59 29.94
C GLU A 36 3.17 4.89 30.36
N SER A 37 3.55 3.82 29.65
CA SER A 37 4.81 3.09 29.95
C SER A 37 6.07 3.95 29.78
N ARG A 38 6.04 4.97 28.90
CA ARG A 38 7.12 5.94 28.74
C ARG A 38 7.15 6.96 29.90
N LYS A 39 5.99 7.40 30.38
CA LYS A 39 5.85 8.26 31.58
C LYS A 39 6.38 7.61 32.85
N GLU A 40 6.22 6.30 33.02
CA GLU A 40 6.79 5.59 34.18
C GLU A 40 8.32 5.52 34.18
N ARG A 41 8.96 5.52 32.99
CA ARG A 41 10.43 5.53 32.85
C ARG A 41 11.03 6.93 33.05
N LEU A 42 10.20 7.96 32.85
CA LEU A 42 10.52 9.37 32.89
C LEU A 42 10.81 9.92 34.30
N ASP A 43 10.26 9.29 35.35
CA ASP A 43 10.46 9.72 36.74
C ASP A 43 11.93 9.64 37.22
N PHE A 44 12.83 8.97 36.48
CA PHE A 44 14.24 8.83 36.85
C PHE A 44 15.18 9.92 36.30
N ASN A 45 14.77 10.79 35.36
CA ASN A 45 15.60 11.87 34.82
C ASN A 45 14.76 13.11 34.43
N PHE A 46 14.54 14.00 35.39
CA PHE A 46 13.64 15.16 35.27
C PHE A 46 14.11 16.31 34.34
N ILE A 47 15.19 16.18 33.57
CA ILE A 47 15.64 17.29 32.69
C ILE A 47 16.15 16.72 31.35
N MET A 48 15.35 16.94 30.30
CA MET A 48 15.58 16.60 28.88
C MET A 48 15.18 15.20 28.39
N ASP A 49 13.96 14.74 28.67
CA ASP A 49 13.37 13.75 27.77
C ASP A 49 12.90 14.48 26.51
N PHE A 50 13.82 14.53 25.55
CA PHE A 50 13.52 14.85 24.17
C PHE A 50 12.53 13.81 23.65
N ASP A 51 11.25 14.14 23.84
CA ASP A 51 10.24 14.14 22.80
C ASP A 51 10.15 12.81 22.05
N ALA A 52 9.23 11.93 22.46
CA ALA A 52 8.90 10.69 21.73
C ALA A 52 8.62 10.92 20.23
N VAL A 53 8.25 12.15 19.88
CA VAL A 53 8.19 12.75 18.54
C VAL A 53 8.89 14.11 18.59
N SER A 54 9.78 14.43 17.65
CA SER A 54 10.45 15.75 17.62
C SER A 54 9.59 16.84 16.99
N GLU A 55 9.90 18.11 17.27
CA GLU A 55 9.24 19.27 16.66
C GLU A 55 9.26 19.19 15.12
N ASN A 56 10.36 18.75 14.51
CA ASN A 56 10.48 18.63 13.06
C ASN A 56 9.54 17.55 12.49
N GLU A 57 9.40 16.41 13.18
CA GLU A 57 8.48 15.34 12.76
C GLU A 57 7.03 15.78 12.90
N TYR A 58 6.70 16.53 13.97
CA TYR A 58 5.37 17.12 14.13
C TYR A 58 5.04 18.14 13.04
N LYS A 59 5.98 19.04 12.72
CA LYS A 59 5.80 19.99 11.62
C LYS A 59 5.63 19.30 10.27
N LEU A 60 6.37 18.22 10.04
CA LEU A 60 6.23 17.40 8.84
C LEU A 60 4.86 16.70 8.79
N PHE A 61 4.40 16.17 9.91
CA PHE A 61 3.06 15.57 10.03
C PHE A 61 1.95 16.58 9.74
N CYS A 62 2.01 17.76 10.35
CA CYS A 62 1.04 18.83 10.13
C CYS A 62 1.02 19.29 8.67
N SER A 63 2.19 19.51 8.04
CA SER A 63 2.25 19.88 6.63
C SER A 63 1.78 18.75 5.68
N THR A 64 2.03 17.49 6.03
CA THR A 64 1.56 16.31 5.25
C THR A 64 0.05 16.12 5.35
N THR A 65 -0.54 16.39 6.51
CA THR A 65 -1.97 16.16 6.78
C THR A 65 -2.85 17.39 6.59
N GLY A 66 -2.24 18.57 6.39
CA GLY A 66 -2.95 19.86 6.37
C GLY A 66 -3.47 20.29 7.75
N THR A 67 -2.86 19.80 8.84
CA THR A 67 -3.25 20.15 10.21
C THR A 67 -2.56 21.45 10.63
N GLU A 68 -3.29 22.37 11.26
CA GLU A 68 -2.72 23.60 11.81
C GLU A 68 -1.86 23.32 13.05
N TYR A 69 -0.86 24.18 13.29
CA TYR A 69 -0.02 24.06 14.49
C TYR A 69 -0.81 24.44 15.74
N GLU A 70 -0.68 23.61 16.78
CA GLU A 70 -1.25 23.91 18.10
C GLU A 70 -0.24 24.64 18.99
N ASP A 71 -0.64 25.80 19.50
CA ASP A 71 0.12 26.61 20.47
C ASP A 71 -0.05 26.12 21.93
N ILE A 72 -0.72 24.99 22.16
CA ILE A 72 -0.92 24.42 23.50
C ILE A 72 0.42 23.89 24.04
N LEU A 73 0.66 24.10 25.35
CA LEU A 73 1.79 23.53 26.09
C LEU A 73 1.59 22.02 26.30
N ASP A 74 1.85 21.25 25.25
CA ASP A 74 1.82 19.80 25.21
C ASP A 74 3.02 19.26 24.42
N THR A 75 3.37 17.99 24.65
CA THR A 75 4.41 17.30 23.86
C THR A 75 3.97 17.15 22.40
N TRP A 76 4.93 17.07 21.48
CA TRP A 76 4.61 16.88 20.06
C TRP A 76 3.89 15.56 19.80
N GLU A 77 4.21 14.52 20.56
CA GLU A 77 3.51 13.22 20.52
C GLU A 77 2.04 13.39 20.88
N SER A 78 1.74 14.05 22.01
CA SER A 78 0.37 14.33 22.46
C SER A 78 -0.43 15.09 21.40
N LYS A 79 0.20 16.06 20.72
CA LYS A 79 -0.44 16.83 19.64
C LYS A 79 -0.80 15.96 18.44
N ILE A 80 0.13 15.12 17.94
CA ILE A 80 -0.20 14.15 16.87
C ILE A 80 -1.32 13.21 17.32
N TYR A 81 -1.26 12.73 18.56
CA TYR A 81 -2.26 11.83 19.10
C TYR A 81 -3.66 12.45 19.19
N ASN A 82 -3.76 13.72 19.57
CA ASN A 82 -5.03 14.47 19.57
C ASN A 82 -5.62 14.56 18.15
N VAL A 83 -4.78 14.78 17.14
CA VAL A 83 -5.21 14.78 15.74
C VAL A 83 -5.72 13.41 15.30
N LEU A 84 -5.06 12.31 15.70
CA LEU A 84 -5.54 10.95 15.45
C LEU A 84 -6.90 10.71 16.12
N LYS A 85 -7.05 11.10 17.40
CA LYS A 85 -8.32 11.02 18.14
C LYS A 85 -9.43 11.83 17.50
N ALA A 86 -9.14 13.02 16.97
CA ALA A 86 -10.13 13.86 16.29
C ALA A 86 -10.65 13.23 14.98
N ASN A 87 -9.85 12.37 14.34
CA ASN A 87 -10.18 11.73 13.07
C ASN A 87 -10.67 10.27 13.21
N LYS A 88 -10.88 9.77 14.43
CA LYS A 88 -11.19 8.36 14.73
C LYS A 88 -12.53 7.84 14.20
N LEU A 89 -13.48 8.73 13.87
CA LEU A 89 -14.84 8.33 13.46
C LEU A 89 -14.87 7.65 12.09
N SER A 90 -13.99 8.05 11.17
CA SER A 90 -13.84 7.39 9.87
C SER A 90 -12.57 6.56 9.90
N PHE A 91 -12.70 5.24 9.78
CA PHE A 91 -11.54 4.35 9.76
C PHE A 91 -10.57 4.71 8.64
N LYS A 92 -11.07 4.99 7.42
CA LYS A 92 -10.22 5.43 6.30
C LYS A 92 -9.45 6.70 6.65
N LYS A 93 -10.13 7.71 7.23
CA LYS A 93 -9.49 8.96 7.63
C LYS A 93 -8.46 8.74 8.74
N PHE A 94 -8.82 8.01 9.79
CA PHE A 94 -7.91 7.64 10.87
C PHE A 94 -6.66 6.95 10.33
N LEU A 95 -6.83 5.94 9.47
CA LEU A 95 -5.73 5.19 8.87
C LEU A 95 -4.82 6.07 8.04
N THR A 96 -5.37 7.00 7.24
CA THR A 96 -4.56 7.99 6.49
C THR A 96 -3.67 8.81 7.42
N TYR A 97 -4.22 9.34 8.51
CA TYR A 97 -3.42 10.12 9.46
C TYR A 97 -2.40 9.26 10.22
N TYR A 98 -2.76 8.03 10.58
CA TYR A 98 -1.84 7.11 11.25
C TYR A 98 -0.65 6.73 10.35
N VAL A 99 -0.89 6.46 9.06
CA VAL A 99 0.17 6.19 8.08
C VAL A 99 1.02 7.44 7.83
N ALA A 100 0.41 8.62 7.78
CA ALA A 100 1.16 9.88 7.71
C ALA A 100 2.07 10.04 8.93
N PHE A 101 1.61 9.69 10.13
CA PHE A 101 2.43 9.72 11.34
C PHE A 101 3.64 8.79 11.21
N ILE A 102 3.45 7.52 10.81
CA ILE A 102 4.56 6.59 10.53
C ILE A 102 5.57 7.24 9.57
N ASN A 103 5.10 7.76 8.44
CA ASN A 103 5.99 8.27 7.39
C ASN A 103 6.76 9.54 7.77
N CYS A 104 6.28 10.30 8.76
CA CYS A 104 6.96 11.50 9.23
C CYS A 104 8.08 11.21 10.24
N LEU A 105 8.17 10.00 10.78
CA LEU A 105 9.20 9.64 11.76
C LEU A 105 10.58 9.49 11.09
N SER A 106 11.58 10.14 11.70
CA SER A 106 12.97 10.12 11.24
C SER A 106 13.76 8.86 11.64
N ASN A 107 13.15 7.98 12.44
CA ASN A 107 13.79 6.82 13.07
C ASN A 107 15.07 7.16 13.86
N ARG A 108 15.15 8.37 14.45
CA ARG A 108 16.23 8.76 15.36
C ARG A 108 16.43 7.74 16.48
N LYS A 109 17.64 7.65 17.03
CA LYS A 109 18.03 6.59 17.99
C LYS A 109 17.10 6.50 19.21
N GLU A 110 16.66 7.64 19.74
CA GLU A 110 15.70 7.75 20.83
C GLU A 110 14.30 8.12 20.30
N GLY A 111 13.21 7.76 20.97
CA GLY A 111 11.83 8.08 20.54
C GLY A 111 11.09 6.93 19.83
N ILE A 112 9.89 7.22 19.31
CA ILE A 112 9.04 6.23 18.64
C ILE A 112 9.63 5.86 17.27
N LYS A 113 9.63 4.57 16.95
CA LYS A 113 10.11 4.04 15.66
C LYS A 113 8.96 3.82 14.71
N GLN A 114 9.25 3.95 13.41
CA GLN A 114 8.32 3.49 12.37
C GLN A 114 7.96 2.01 12.57
N SER A 115 8.95 1.17 12.90
CA SER A 115 8.74 -0.26 13.09
C SER A 115 7.77 -0.57 14.24
N GLU A 116 7.83 0.18 15.34
CA GLU A 116 6.92 0.00 16.49
C GLU A 116 5.46 0.31 16.09
N LEU A 117 5.25 1.41 15.36
CA LEU A 117 3.92 1.79 14.90
C LEU A 117 3.37 0.88 13.78
N LEU A 118 4.25 0.34 12.93
CA LEU A 118 3.90 -0.63 11.90
C LEU A 118 3.50 -1.97 12.50
N GLU A 119 4.25 -2.47 13.47
CA GLU A 119 3.92 -3.70 14.18
C GLU A 119 2.57 -3.58 14.92
N LEU A 120 2.33 -2.42 15.55
CA LEU A 120 1.04 -2.11 16.17
C LEU A 120 -0.10 -2.14 15.14
N LEU A 121 0.10 -1.54 13.97
CA LEU A 121 -0.88 -1.49 12.90
C LEU A 121 -1.18 -2.88 12.30
N ASP A 122 -0.14 -3.67 12.05
CA ASP A 122 -0.26 -5.02 11.52
C ASP A 122 -1.03 -5.94 12.48
N ASN A 123 -0.68 -5.90 13.77
CA ASN A 123 -1.41 -6.61 14.82
C ASN A 123 -2.87 -6.17 14.90
N ALA A 124 -3.15 -4.87 14.77
CA ALA A 124 -4.52 -4.36 14.79
C ALA A 124 -5.34 -4.83 13.57
N PHE A 125 -4.73 -4.93 12.38
CA PHE A 125 -5.38 -5.51 11.21
C PHE A 125 -5.70 -6.99 11.40
N ASP A 126 -4.76 -7.77 11.92
CA ASP A 126 -4.97 -9.20 12.19
C ASP A 126 -6.08 -9.41 13.23
N GLU A 127 -6.07 -8.66 14.33
CA GLU A 127 -7.08 -8.76 15.38
C GLU A 127 -8.48 -8.33 14.93
N SER A 128 -8.55 -7.29 14.09
CA SER A 128 -9.81 -6.78 13.51
C SER A 128 -10.27 -7.56 12.29
N ARG A 129 -9.44 -8.49 11.77
CA ARG A 129 -9.66 -9.23 10.52
C ARG A 129 -9.87 -8.30 9.33
N LEU A 130 -9.20 -7.15 9.35
CA LEU A 130 -9.15 -6.24 8.24
C LEU A 130 -8.05 -6.70 7.30
N ASN A 131 -8.43 -6.94 6.06
CA ASN A 131 -7.48 -7.33 5.03
C ASN A 131 -6.83 -6.04 4.51
N TYR A 132 -5.63 -5.73 4.98
CA TYR A 132 -4.80 -4.63 4.47
C TYR A 132 -3.35 -5.09 4.26
N VAL A 133 -2.64 -4.46 3.33
CA VAL A 133 -1.22 -4.71 3.05
C VAL A 133 -0.41 -3.47 3.38
N LEU A 134 0.68 -3.68 4.11
CA LEU A 134 1.71 -2.68 4.38
C LEU A 134 2.78 -2.81 3.29
N LEU A 135 2.92 -1.81 2.44
CA LEU A 135 3.94 -1.76 1.39
C LEU A 135 4.98 -0.69 1.72
N LYS A 136 6.25 -1.01 1.50
CA LYS A 136 7.37 -0.09 1.70
C LYS A 136 7.90 0.39 0.35
N ASP A 137 7.98 1.71 0.18
CA ASP A 137 8.68 2.36 -0.92
C ASP A 137 9.71 3.34 -0.36
N ASN A 138 11.00 2.99 -0.47
CA ASN A 138 12.11 3.69 0.18
C ASN A 138 11.91 3.76 1.71
N ASN A 139 11.76 4.97 2.27
CA ASN A 139 11.51 5.19 3.70
C ASN A 139 10.02 5.45 4.03
N ASN A 140 9.13 5.35 3.04
CA ASN A 140 7.70 5.57 3.22
C ASN A 140 6.93 4.26 3.16
N TYR A 141 5.87 4.18 3.96
CA TYR A 141 4.93 3.09 4.02
C TYR A 141 3.58 3.53 3.46
N PHE A 142 2.93 2.60 2.78
CA PHE A 142 1.60 2.79 2.21
C PHE A 142 0.74 1.60 2.60
N VAL A 143 -0.56 1.85 2.73
CA VAL A 143 -1.51 0.86 3.22
C VAL A 143 -2.66 0.75 2.25
N PHE A 144 -2.92 -0.46 1.78
CA PHE A 144 -3.98 -0.73 0.79
C PHE A 144 -4.90 -1.82 1.31
N PRO A 145 -6.22 -1.73 1.08
CA PRO A 145 -7.10 -2.85 1.34
C PRO A 145 -6.65 -4.05 0.49
N LYS A 146 -6.50 -5.20 1.13
CA LYS A 146 -6.20 -6.48 0.50
C LYS A 146 -7.48 -7.07 -0.10
N GLY A 147 -7.32 -7.65 -1.27
CA GLY A 147 -8.24 -8.65 -1.79
C GLY A 147 -7.97 -9.99 -1.09
N ALA A 148 -7.62 -11.03 -1.84
CA ALA A 148 -7.20 -12.30 -1.24
C ALA A 148 -5.71 -12.25 -0.83
N LYS A 149 -5.41 -12.48 0.46
CA LYS A 149 -4.07 -12.34 1.08
C LYS A 149 -2.95 -12.96 0.25
N GLU A 150 -3.13 -14.20 -0.19
CA GLU A 150 -2.12 -14.94 -0.95
C GLU A 150 -1.88 -14.36 -2.35
N LEU A 151 -2.93 -13.80 -2.97
CA LEU A 151 -2.81 -13.14 -4.27
C LEU A 151 -2.13 -11.78 -4.13
N ASP A 152 -2.44 -11.02 -3.09
CA ASP A 152 -1.77 -9.74 -2.84
C ASP A 152 -0.28 -9.92 -2.56
N ASP A 153 0.08 -10.89 -1.72
CA ASP A 153 1.48 -11.15 -1.41
C ASP A 153 2.25 -11.60 -2.68
N ALA A 154 1.65 -12.47 -3.50
CA ALA A 154 2.29 -13.00 -4.70
C ALA A 154 2.29 -12.06 -5.92
N LEU A 155 1.27 -11.21 -6.06
CA LEU A 155 1.01 -10.40 -7.26
C LEU A 155 1.08 -8.89 -7.01
N VAL A 156 1.25 -8.45 -5.77
CA VAL A 156 1.42 -7.02 -5.44
C VAL A 156 2.72 -6.78 -4.70
N SER A 157 2.90 -7.42 -3.54
CA SER A 157 4.07 -7.23 -2.68
C SER A 157 5.36 -7.73 -3.33
N GLN A 158 5.38 -8.98 -3.81
CA GLN A 158 6.55 -9.55 -4.50
C GLN A 158 6.95 -8.77 -5.76
N PRO A 159 6.02 -8.44 -6.69
CA PRO A 159 6.35 -7.58 -7.82
C PRO A 159 6.93 -6.23 -7.42
N LEU A 160 6.44 -5.58 -6.37
CA LEU A 160 7.01 -4.31 -5.90
C LEU A 160 8.49 -4.44 -5.50
N GLU A 161 8.86 -5.55 -4.85
CA GLU A 161 10.25 -5.82 -4.48
C GLU A 161 11.13 -6.08 -5.71
N TRP A 162 10.66 -6.87 -6.67
CA TRP A 162 11.39 -7.16 -7.91
C TRP A 162 11.57 -5.93 -8.80
N LEU A 163 10.61 -5.01 -8.78
CA LEU A 163 10.70 -3.75 -9.50
C LEU A 163 11.84 -2.84 -8.99
N ASN A 164 12.55 -3.18 -7.91
CA ASN A 164 13.78 -2.49 -7.53
C ASN A 164 14.85 -2.48 -8.65
N GLU A 165 14.87 -3.49 -9.53
CA GLU A 165 15.76 -3.52 -10.72
C GLU A 165 15.21 -2.72 -11.92
N TYR A 166 13.97 -2.23 -11.83
CA TYR A 166 13.21 -1.59 -12.91
C TYR A 166 12.64 -0.25 -12.40
N PRO A 167 13.48 0.77 -12.20
CA PRO A 167 13.12 1.97 -11.44
C PRO A 167 11.97 2.79 -12.06
N GLN A 168 11.84 2.86 -13.39
CA GLN A 168 10.71 3.56 -14.00
C GLN A 168 9.40 2.79 -13.82
N ALA A 169 9.45 1.48 -13.97
CA ALA A 169 8.31 0.61 -13.73
C ALA A 169 7.87 0.64 -12.26
N LYS A 170 8.83 0.61 -11.32
CA LYS A 170 8.55 0.76 -9.88
C LYS A 170 7.80 2.05 -9.59
N LYS A 171 8.27 3.17 -10.15
CA LYS A 171 7.64 4.47 -9.95
C LYS A 171 6.17 4.46 -10.40
N GLU A 172 5.91 4.03 -11.64
CA GLU A 172 4.55 3.96 -12.19
C GLU A 172 3.67 2.96 -11.41
N TRP A 173 4.25 1.83 -10.97
CA TRP A 173 3.54 0.83 -10.16
C TRP A 173 3.10 1.39 -8.79
N VAL A 174 4.00 2.07 -8.08
CA VAL A 174 3.68 2.72 -6.80
C VAL A 174 2.63 3.82 -6.99
N GLU A 175 2.73 4.62 -8.06
CA GLU A 175 1.72 5.62 -8.40
C GLU A 175 0.36 4.98 -8.72
N ALA A 176 0.33 3.83 -9.40
CA ALA A 176 -0.88 3.08 -9.69
C ALA A 176 -1.54 2.54 -8.42
N LEU A 177 -0.74 1.96 -7.51
CA LEU A 177 -1.22 1.46 -6.23
C LEU A 177 -1.83 2.61 -5.39
N ARG A 178 -1.12 3.74 -5.25
CA ARG A 178 -1.65 4.93 -4.55
C ARG A 178 -2.96 5.42 -5.14
N ALA A 179 -3.08 5.46 -6.46
CA ALA A 179 -4.34 5.84 -7.10
C ALA A 179 -5.45 4.81 -6.84
N TYR A 180 -5.10 3.52 -6.74
CA TYR A 180 -6.01 2.44 -6.43
C TYR A 180 -6.58 2.50 -4.99
N SER A 181 -5.79 2.86 -3.96
CA SER A 181 -6.33 3.02 -2.59
C SER A 181 -7.45 4.05 -2.51
N ASP A 182 -7.36 5.08 -3.35
CA ASP A 182 -8.29 6.20 -3.37
C ASP A 182 -9.28 6.13 -4.54
N ALA A 183 -9.33 4.99 -5.24
CA ALA A 183 -10.19 4.83 -6.39
C ALA A 183 -11.68 4.99 -6.03
N ALA A 184 -12.35 5.83 -6.81
CA ALA A 184 -13.79 5.94 -6.93
C ALA A 184 -14.18 5.50 -8.35
N ASP A 185 -15.48 5.37 -8.64
CA ASP A 185 -15.90 5.02 -10.00
C ASP A 185 -15.47 6.08 -11.02
N GLU A 186 -15.44 7.38 -10.66
CA GLU A 186 -15.00 8.45 -11.56
C GLU A 186 -13.50 8.43 -11.86
N SER A 187 -12.68 7.80 -11.00
CA SER A 187 -11.23 7.70 -11.20
C SER A 187 -10.78 6.34 -11.71
N ALA A 188 -11.72 5.41 -11.93
CA ALA A 188 -11.38 4.03 -12.28
C ALA A 188 -10.59 3.92 -13.59
N SER A 189 -10.94 4.74 -14.58
CA SER A 189 -10.27 4.74 -15.88
C SER A 189 -8.81 5.22 -15.79
N ASP A 190 -8.57 6.23 -14.96
CA ASP A 190 -7.23 6.75 -14.70
C ASP A 190 -6.36 5.75 -13.93
N VAL A 191 -6.94 5.07 -12.93
CA VAL A 191 -6.25 4.01 -12.18
C VAL A 191 -5.87 2.85 -13.10
N ALA A 192 -6.76 2.42 -13.99
CA ALA A 192 -6.48 1.38 -14.97
C ALA A 192 -5.34 1.77 -15.93
N ASP A 193 -5.32 3.01 -16.44
CA ASP A 193 -4.22 3.48 -17.30
C ASP A 193 -2.89 3.58 -16.54
N LYS A 194 -2.89 3.89 -15.23
CA LYS A 194 -1.66 3.84 -14.42
C LYS A 194 -1.08 2.43 -14.33
N PHE A 195 -1.90 1.40 -14.13
CA PHE A 195 -1.42 0.01 -14.18
C PHE A 195 -0.90 -0.38 -15.58
N ARG A 196 -1.54 0.09 -16.66
CA ARG A 196 -1.01 -0.08 -18.03
C ARG A 196 0.36 0.58 -18.19
N LYS A 197 0.54 1.82 -17.71
CA LYS A 197 1.83 2.52 -17.75
C LYS A 197 2.92 1.79 -16.98
N ALA A 198 2.59 1.26 -15.80
CA ALA A 198 3.53 0.43 -15.03
C ALA A 198 4.00 -0.79 -15.83
N LEU A 199 3.08 -1.51 -16.48
CA LEU A 199 3.44 -2.64 -17.34
C LEU A 199 4.26 -2.23 -18.56
N GLU A 200 3.92 -1.11 -19.19
CA GLU A 200 4.66 -0.56 -20.33
C GLU A 200 6.10 -0.21 -19.96
N ARG A 201 6.30 0.49 -18.85
CA ARG A 201 7.65 0.80 -18.34
C ARG A 201 8.42 -0.46 -17.99
N PHE A 202 7.76 -1.43 -17.38
CA PHE A 202 8.38 -2.71 -17.08
C PHE A 202 8.89 -3.39 -18.36
N PHE A 203 8.08 -3.47 -19.42
CA PHE A 203 8.51 -4.09 -20.68
C PHE A 203 9.64 -3.29 -21.34
N GLN A 204 9.59 -1.96 -21.27
CA GLN A 204 10.65 -1.09 -21.78
C GLN A 204 11.99 -1.36 -21.09
N GLU A 205 12.00 -1.41 -19.76
CA GLU A 205 13.23 -1.67 -18.99
C GLU A 205 13.68 -3.14 -19.12
N PHE A 206 12.74 -4.09 -19.11
CA PHE A 206 13.01 -5.53 -19.23
C PHE A 206 13.61 -5.93 -20.58
N PHE A 207 13.06 -5.42 -21.69
CA PHE A 207 13.57 -5.71 -23.04
C PHE A 207 14.59 -4.68 -23.54
N ASN A 208 14.89 -3.65 -22.74
CA ASN A 208 15.71 -2.50 -23.13
C ASN A 208 15.22 -1.85 -24.44
N LYS A 209 13.94 -1.46 -24.46
CA LYS A 209 13.22 -0.84 -25.59
C LYS A 209 12.45 0.40 -25.13
N THR A 210 12.00 1.21 -26.08
CA THR A 210 11.23 2.45 -25.82
C THR A 210 9.85 2.46 -26.48
N GLN A 211 9.46 1.35 -27.09
CA GLN A 211 8.18 1.22 -27.80
C GLN A 211 7.00 1.15 -26.81
N SER A 212 5.79 1.44 -27.29
CA SER A 212 4.58 1.25 -26.48
C SER A 212 4.34 -0.23 -26.18
N LEU A 213 3.52 -0.50 -25.15
CA LEU A 213 3.17 -1.85 -24.74
C LEU A 213 2.62 -2.69 -25.90
N GLU A 214 1.81 -2.09 -26.79
CA GLU A 214 1.26 -2.77 -27.98
C GLU A 214 2.33 -3.24 -28.95
N ASN A 215 3.38 -2.43 -29.09
CA ASN A 215 4.47 -2.64 -30.03
C ASN A 215 5.57 -3.57 -29.49
N LEU A 216 5.54 -3.89 -28.19
CA LEU A 216 6.46 -4.83 -27.54
C LEU A 216 5.95 -6.27 -27.54
N LYS A 217 4.79 -6.54 -28.17
CA LYS A 217 4.21 -7.89 -28.25
C LYS A 217 5.18 -8.92 -28.82
N SER A 218 5.85 -8.58 -29.92
CA SER A 218 6.80 -9.49 -30.56
C SER A 218 8.03 -9.77 -29.70
N GLU A 219 8.40 -8.86 -28.81
CA GLU A 219 9.63 -8.98 -28.02
C GLU A 219 9.47 -10.01 -26.91
N TYR A 220 8.39 -9.94 -26.11
CA TYR A 220 8.18 -10.97 -25.09
C TYR A 220 7.84 -12.33 -25.71
N GLY A 221 7.11 -12.40 -26.83
CA GLY A 221 6.84 -13.67 -27.52
C GLY A 221 8.13 -14.36 -27.97
N LYS A 222 9.09 -13.60 -28.53
CA LYS A 222 10.43 -14.10 -28.85
C LYS A 222 11.21 -14.52 -27.62
N TYR A 223 11.13 -13.73 -26.54
CA TYR A 223 11.80 -14.04 -25.28
C TYR A 223 11.32 -15.38 -24.71
N LEU A 224 10.01 -15.55 -24.50
CA LEU A 224 9.43 -16.79 -23.98
C LEU A 224 9.82 -18.02 -24.82
N LYS A 225 9.83 -17.87 -26.14
CA LYS A 225 10.29 -18.93 -27.05
C LYS A 225 11.78 -19.26 -26.86
N THR A 226 12.63 -18.24 -26.69
CA THR A 226 14.09 -18.40 -26.52
C THR A 226 14.42 -19.22 -25.28
N ILE A 227 13.68 -19.02 -24.20
CA ILE A 227 13.90 -19.68 -22.90
C ILE A 227 13.15 -21.02 -22.77
N GLY A 228 12.51 -21.48 -23.85
CA GLY A 228 11.86 -22.79 -23.92
C GLY A 228 10.48 -22.87 -23.25
N VAL A 229 9.79 -21.74 -23.04
CA VAL A 229 8.40 -21.78 -22.56
C VAL A 229 7.51 -22.41 -23.64
N PRO A 230 6.65 -23.39 -23.29
CA PRO A 230 5.73 -24.02 -24.24
C PRO A 230 4.90 -22.99 -25.00
N SER A 231 4.65 -23.26 -26.29
CA SER A 231 3.95 -22.32 -27.16
C SER A 231 2.52 -22.06 -26.70
N GLU A 232 1.86 -23.02 -26.05
CA GLU A 232 0.52 -22.87 -25.48
C GLU A 232 0.50 -21.78 -24.39
N ILE A 233 1.51 -21.76 -23.52
CA ILE A 233 1.64 -20.76 -22.46
C ILE A 233 2.03 -19.40 -23.04
N SER A 234 2.97 -19.39 -23.99
CA SER A 234 3.38 -18.15 -24.67
C SER A 234 2.22 -17.51 -25.44
N ASN A 235 1.44 -18.30 -26.17
CA ASN A 235 0.26 -17.86 -26.90
C ASN A 235 -0.87 -17.40 -25.97
N ASN A 236 -1.01 -18.04 -24.79
CA ASN A 236 -1.96 -17.60 -23.78
C ASN A 236 -1.62 -16.21 -23.26
N LEU A 237 -0.35 -15.97 -22.92
CA LEU A 237 0.11 -14.64 -22.51
C LEU A 237 -0.12 -13.62 -23.63
N GLU A 238 0.12 -14.00 -24.89
CA GLU A 238 -0.16 -13.15 -26.04
C GLU A 238 -1.63 -12.73 -26.17
N THR A 239 -2.52 -13.70 -25.97
CA THR A 239 -3.96 -13.46 -26.02
C THR A 239 -4.41 -12.58 -24.86
N LEU A 240 -3.90 -12.87 -23.66
CA LEU A 240 -4.21 -12.14 -22.43
C LEU A 240 -3.72 -10.69 -22.51
N HIS A 241 -2.51 -10.47 -23.01
CA HIS A 241 -1.95 -9.15 -23.27
C HIS A 241 -2.76 -8.40 -24.34
N GLN A 242 -3.16 -9.05 -25.42
CA GLN A 242 -4.01 -8.42 -26.43
C GLN A 242 -5.35 -7.98 -25.86
N ALA A 243 -6.00 -8.83 -25.06
CA ALA A 243 -7.25 -8.49 -24.38
C ALA A 243 -7.06 -7.32 -23.41
N TYR A 244 -5.96 -7.32 -22.64
CA TYR A 244 -5.58 -6.23 -21.75
C TYR A 244 -5.42 -4.90 -22.48
N THR A 245 -4.62 -4.87 -23.55
CA THR A 245 -4.42 -3.69 -24.38
C THR A 245 -5.71 -3.20 -25.02
N ASN A 246 -6.55 -4.10 -25.53
CA ASN A 246 -7.84 -3.75 -26.12
C ASN A 246 -8.77 -3.11 -25.09
N PHE A 247 -8.84 -3.68 -23.89
CA PHE A 247 -9.58 -3.10 -22.78
C PHE A 247 -9.06 -1.70 -22.46
N MET A 248 -7.75 -1.55 -22.29
CA MET A 248 -7.15 -0.25 -21.96
C MET A 248 -7.45 0.82 -23.00
N ASN A 249 -7.32 0.49 -24.29
CA ASN A 249 -7.59 1.43 -25.36
C ASN A 249 -9.08 1.77 -25.52
N GLY A 250 -9.99 0.84 -25.20
CA GLY A 250 -11.43 1.04 -25.37
C GLY A 250 -12.17 1.61 -24.14
N TYR A 251 -11.63 1.42 -22.94
CA TYR A 251 -12.38 1.66 -21.69
C TYR A 251 -11.64 2.52 -20.66
N ALA A 252 -10.30 2.53 -20.68
CA ALA A 252 -9.50 3.33 -19.75
C ALA A 252 -8.96 4.60 -20.40
N LYS A 253 -8.26 4.45 -21.52
CA LYS A 253 -7.58 5.53 -22.24
C LYS A 253 -8.62 6.46 -22.90
N HIS A 254 -8.73 7.69 -22.41
CA HIS A 254 -9.56 8.78 -22.96
C HIS A 254 -11.10 8.60 -22.93
N HIS A 255 -11.63 7.55 -22.30
CA HIS A 255 -13.05 7.18 -22.49
C HIS A 255 -13.90 7.16 -21.24
N ASP A 256 -13.30 7.28 -20.06
CA ASP A 256 -13.96 7.27 -18.76
C ASP A 256 -15.09 6.22 -18.61
N LYS A 257 -14.80 4.99 -19.05
CA LYS A 257 -15.75 3.87 -19.18
C LYS A 257 -15.37 2.65 -18.33
N THR A 258 -14.37 2.78 -17.48
CA THR A 258 -13.96 1.73 -16.54
C THR A 258 -14.78 1.84 -15.25
N SER A 259 -14.83 0.76 -14.47
CA SER A 259 -15.47 0.75 -13.14
C SER A 259 -14.50 0.22 -12.09
N LYS A 260 -14.67 0.66 -10.84
CA LYS A 260 -13.87 0.17 -9.72
C LYS A 260 -13.90 -1.35 -9.57
N LYS A 261 -15.00 -1.99 -9.99
CA LYS A 261 -15.23 -3.44 -9.93
C LYS A 261 -14.19 -4.30 -10.65
N VAL A 262 -13.47 -3.74 -11.63
CA VAL A 262 -12.48 -4.48 -12.42
C VAL A 262 -11.04 -4.12 -12.08
N LEU A 263 -10.81 -3.13 -11.21
CA LEU A 263 -9.47 -2.62 -10.93
C LEU A 263 -8.59 -3.63 -10.22
N GLU A 264 -9.14 -4.43 -9.31
CA GLU A 264 -8.40 -5.51 -8.64
C GLU A 264 -7.88 -6.53 -9.66
N TYR A 265 -8.72 -6.95 -10.61
CA TYR A 265 -8.32 -7.86 -11.68
C TYR A 265 -7.19 -7.27 -12.54
N ILE A 266 -7.27 -5.98 -12.88
CA ILE A 266 -6.23 -5.28 -13.65
C ILE A 266 -4.90 -5.21 -12.88
N MET A 267 -4.97 -4.90 -11.58
CA MET A 267 -3.81 -4.89 -10.69
C MET A 267 -3.15 -6.27 -10.65
N TYR A 268 -3.92 -7.33 -10.37
CA TYR A 268 -3.41 -8.71 -10.34
C TYR A 268 -2.88 -9.19 -11.69
N GLN A 269 -3.54 -8.82 -12.79
CA GLN A 269 -3.08 -9.17 -14.12
C GLN A 269 -1.71 -8.53 -14.41
N THR A 270 -1.53 -7.27 -14.04
CA THR A 270 -0.26 -6.55 -14.21
C THR A 270 0.85 -7.18 -13.37
N GLY A 271 0.58 -7.42 -12.09
CA GLY A 271 1.51 -8.08 -11.17
C GLY A 271 1.89 -9.50 -11.61
N ASN A 272 0.94 -10.27 -12.11
CA ASN A 272 1.17 -11.62 -12.62
C ASN A 272 2.08 -11.65 -13.85
N ILE A 273 1.93 -10.68 -14.77
CA ILE A 273 2.82 -10.59 -15.95
C ILE A 273 4.25 -10.23 -15.52
N ILE A 274 4.41 -9.25 -14.62
CA ILE A 274 5.71 -8.89 -14.05
C ILE A 274 6.36 -10.09 -13.38
N ARG A 275 5.59 -10.77 -12.51
CA ARG A 275 6.03 -11.98 -11.80
C ARG A 275 6.53 -13.06 -12.76
N LEU A 276 5.74 -13.38 -13.78
CA LEU A 276 6.10 -14.42 -14.75
C LEU A 276 7.43 -14.09 -15.42
N LEU A 277 7.59 -12.88 -15.93
CA LEU A 277 8.79 -12.50 -16.67
C LEU A 277 10.04 -12.42 -15.78
N VAL A 278 9.94 -11.83 -14.59
CA VAL A 278 11.05 -11.78 -13.63
C VAL A 278 11.47 -13.19 -13.21
N THR A 279 10.53 -14.04 -12.81
CA THR A 279 10.90 -15.39 -12.35
C THR A 279 11.43 -16.29 -13.44
N LEU A 280 11.06 -16.05 -14.70
CA LEU A 280 11.69 -16.71 -15.84
C LEU A 280 13.14 -16.24 -16.01
N LYS A 281 13.39 -14.93 -15.93
CA LYS A 281 14.73 -14.33 -16.04
C LYS A 281 15.67 -14.82 -14.94
N GLU A 282 15.19 -14.91 -13.70
CA GLU A 282 15.97 -15.42 -12.56
C GLU A 282 16.39 -16.89 -12.74
N ARG A 283 15.59 -17.69 -13.46
CA ARG A 283 15.87 -19.12 -13.71
C ARG A 283 16.80 -19.35 -14.91
N GLU A 284 17.17 -18.30 -15.64
CA GLU A 284 18.20 -18.34 -16.68
C GLU A 284 19.62 -18.29 -16.09
N SER A 285 19.75 -17.81 -14.84
CA SER A 285 21.01 -17.63 -14.10
C SER A 285 21.38 -18.87 -13.29
#